data_AF-A0A946E407-F1
#
_entry.id   AF-A0A946E407-F1
#
_cell.length_a   1.000
_cell.length_b   1.000
_cell.length_c   1.000
_cell.angle_alpha   90.00
_cell.angle_beta   90.00
_cell.angle_gamma   90.00
#
_symmetry.space_group_name_H-M   'P 1'
#
loop_
_entity.id
_entity.type
_entity.pdbx_description
1 polymer ?
#
loop_
_entity_poly.entity_id
_entity_poly.type
_entity_poly.pdbx_seq_one_letter_code
_entity_poly.pdbx_strand_id
1 'polypeptide(L)'
;MRRALIATLAVLVMLVVAYIVYWNVMASRSDEWVAYWAAPAPGKAWHATYSTTEVTGFPFALDIRVRDPVITWQERSGESVWQGPFLIARFKPWTLASFAIELPSEQTLQIDDGERLRMLSVTMDSGSATIGMDDGRMSTLHAAFRRIVVWHELNQPPVTADGLTLDYQAVEEEPAHDVSVVINGLGLAGNVVPPFDAVIPHVSTTLRWVGDLPDQGSLAG
;
A
#
# COMPACT_ATOMS: atom_id res chain seq x y z
N MET A 1 37.97 -13.10 34.91
CA MET A 1 37.49 -11.80 34.37
C MET A 1 37.90 -11.60 32.91
N ARG A 2 39.20 -11.52 32.55
CA ARG A 2 39.63 -11.32 31.13
C ARG A 2 39.13 -12.37 30.14
N ARG A 3 39.21 -13.66 30.46
CA ARG A 3 38.72 -14.75 29.58
C ARG A 3 37.20 -14.72 29.36
N ALA A 4 36.44 -14.40 30.41
CA ALA A 4 35.00 -14.23 30.32
C ALA A 4 34.64 -13.03 29.43
N LEU A 5 35.34 -11.89 29.59
CA LEU A 5 35.14 -10.71 28.77
C LEU A 5 35.48 -10.96 27.28
N ILE A 6 36.56 -11.70 27.00
CA ILE A 6 36.91 -12.11 25.63
C ILE A 6 35.84 -13.04 25.05
N ALA A 7 35.35 -14.01 25.83
CA ALA A 7 34.29 -14.92 25.38
C ALA A 7 32.99 -14.17 25.08
N THR A 8 32.56 -13.25 25.96
CA THR A 8 31.40 -12.40 25.73
C THR A 8 31.56 -11.53 24.48
N LEU A 9 32.72 -10.91 24.30
CA LEU A 9 33.00 -10.11 23.11
C LEU A 9 32.96 -10.96 21.83
N ALA A 10 33.54 -12.17 21.86
CA ALA A 10 33.52 -13.08 20.73
C ALA A 10 32.09 -13.49 20.35
N VAL A 11 31.22 -13.77 21.34
CA VAL A 11 29.80 -14.06 21.10
C VAL A 11 29.08 -12.85 20.51
N LEU A 12 29.31 -11.64 21.02
CA LEU A 12 28.71 -10.42 20.46
C LEU A 12 29.13 -10.18 19.01
N VAL A 13 30.42 -10.35 18.71
CA VAL A 13 30.92 -10.24 17.33
C VAL A 13 30.27 -11.30 16.43
N MET A 14 30.14 -12.54 16.92
CA MET A 14 29.46 -13.61 16.18
C MET A 14 28.00 -13.27 15.90
N LEU A 15 27.26 -12.71 16.87
CA LEU A 15 25.88 -12.27 16.68
C LEU A 15 25.76 -11.14 15.67
N VAL A 16 26.67 -10.17 15.69
CA VAL A 16 26.70 -9.06 14.72
C VAL A 16 26.95 -9.61 13.31
N VAL A 17 27.92 -10.51 13.14
CA VAL A 17 28.21 -11.13 11.84
C VAL A 17 27.02 -11.95 11.36
N ALA A 18 26.43 -12.77 12.23
CA ALA A 18 25.24 -13.56 11.90
C ALA A 18 24.07 -12.67 11.45
N TYR A 19 23.87 -11.53 12.12
CA TYR A 19 22.83 -10.57 11.76
C TYR A 19 23.10 -9.88 10.42
N ILE A 20 24.35 -9.48 10.14
CA ILE A 20 24.73 -8.90 8.84
C ILE A 20 24.46 -9.90 7.72
N VAL A 21 24.84 -11.18 7.90
CA VAL A 21 24.58 -12.24 6.93
C VAL A 21 23.07 -12.43 6.74
N TYR A 22 22.31 -12.51 7.82
CA TYR A 22 20.85 -12.63 7.79
C TYR A 22 20.19 -11.51 6.99
N TRP A 23 20.54 -10.25 7.26
CA TRP A 23 19.97 -9.09 6.55
C TRP A 23 20.31 -9.13 5.06
N ASN A 24 21.55 -9.46 4.69
CA ASN A 24 21.96 -9.53 3.28
C ASN A 24 21.25 -10.67 2.53
N VAL A 25 21.03 -11.82 3.18
CA VAL A 25 20.24 -12.91 2.58
C VAL A 25 18.80 -12.45 2.33
N MET A 26 18.19 -11.74 3.28
CA MET A 26 16.84 -11.21 3.12
C MET A 26 16.78 -10.17 1.99
N ALA A 27 17.74 -9.25 1.93
CA ALA A 27 17.86 -8.26 0.86
C ALA A 27 18.09 -8.90 -0.52
N SER A 28 18.86 -9.99 -0.61
CA SER A 28 19.05 -10.70 -1.90
C SER A 28 17.81 -11.44 -2.39
N ARG A 29 16.88 -11.78 -1.49
CA ARG A 29 15.65 -12.52 -1.81
C ARG A 29 14.44 -11.62 -2.06
N SER A 30 14.56 -10.31 -1.83
CA SER A 30 13.44 -9.39 -2.06
C SER A 30 12.99 -9.37 -3.52
N ASP A 31 13.93 -9.55 -4.46
CA ASP A 31 13.58 -9.59 -5.89
C ASP A 31 12.68 -10.78 -6.21
N GLU A 32 12.90 -11.93 -5.57
CA GLU A 32 12.03 -13.10 -5.69
C GLU A 32 10.65 -12.82 -5.08
N TRP A 33 10.59 -12.10 -3.95
CA TRP A 33 9.31 -11.71 -3.34
C TRP A 33 8.53 -10.72 -4.19
N VAL A 34 9.18 -9.70 -4.75
CA VAL A 34 8.53 -8.75 -5.67
C VAL A 34 8.10 -9.44 -6.94
N ALA A 35 8.92 -10.35 -7.49
CA ALA A 35 8.55 -11.13 -8.67
C ALA A 35 7.33 -12.02 -8.40
N TYR A 36 7.27 -12.69 -7.25
CA TYR A 36 6.12 -13.47 -6.81
C TYR A 36 4.86 -12.59 -6.61
N TRP A 37 5.04 -11.44 -5.96
CA TRP A 37 3.98 -10.44 -5.78
C TRP A 37 3.52 -9.84 -7.11
N ALA A 38 4.36 -9.72 -8.13
CA ALA A 38 3.98 -9.17 -9.41
C ALA A 38 3.30 -10.22 -10.32
N ALA A 39 3.72 -11.48 -10.21
CA ALA A 39 3.30 -12.56 -11.07
C ALA A 39 1.75 -12.77 -11.06
N PRO A 40 1.15 -13.08 -12.23
CA PRO A 40 -0.23 -13.54 -12.30
C PRO A 40 -0.36 -14.89 -11.59
N ALA A 41 -1.38 -15.05 -10.75
CA ALA A 41 -1.67 -16.31 -10.06
C ALA A 41 -3.18 -16.62 -10.09
N PRO A 42 -3.60 -17.90 -10.19
CA PRO A 42 -5.00 -18.28 -10.09
C PRO A 42 -5.61 -17.80 -8.77
N GLY A 43 -6.75 -17.11 -8.82
CA GLY A 43 -7.41 -16.54 -7.65
C GLY A 43 -6.94 -15.12 -7.27
N LYS A 44 -5.91 -14.59 -7.93
CA LYS A 44 -5.44 -13.22 -7.71
C LYS A 44 -6.17 -12.26 -8.66
N ALA A 45 -6.90 -11.31 -8.10
CA ALA A 45 -7.68 -10.34 -8.87
C ALA A 45 -6.82 -9.26 -9.60
N TRP A 46 -5.50 -9.29 -9.40
CA TRP A 46 -4.58 -8.29 -9.90
C TRP A 46 -3.23 -8.90 -10.26
N HIS A 47 -2.50 -8.23 -11.15
CA HIS A 47 -1.10 -8.50 -11.45
C HIS A 47 -0.33 -7.19 -11.55
N ALA A 48 1.00 -7.26 -11.48
CA ALA A 48 1.83 -6.07 -11.62
C ALA A 48 3.01 -6.31 -12.56
N THR A 49 3.49 -5.23 -13.16
CA THR A 49 4.78 -5.17 -13.85
C THR A 49 5.60 -4.02 -13.28
N TYR A 50 6.91 -4.09 -13.43
CA TYR A 50 7.84 -3.09 -12.91
C TYR A 50 9.13 -3.08 -13.72
N SER A 51 9.90 -1.99 -13.66
CA SER A 51 11.15 -1.86 -14.39
C SER A 51 12.32 -2.48 -13.63
N THR A 52 12.54 -2.04 -12.40
CA THR A 52 13.66 -2.46 -11.54
C THR A 52 13.28 -2.38 -10.05
N THR A 53 14.04 -3.09 -9.23
CA THR A 53 13.93 -3.10 -7.77
C THR A 53 15.25 -2.65 -7.14
N GLU A 54 15.16 -1.88 -6.06
CA GLU A 54 16.31 -1.42 -5.28
C GLU A 54 16.03 -1.63 -3.79
N VAL A 55 16.99 -2.19 -3.05
CA VAL A 55 16.82 -2.55 -1.64
C VAL A 55 17.76 -1.72 -0.78
N THR A 56 17.22 -1.04 0.22
CA THR A 56 17.98 -0.17 1.14
C THR A 56 17.50 -0.37 2.59
N GLY A 57 18.05 0.41 3.54
CA GLY A 57 17.57 0.43 4.93
C GLY A 57 18.42 -0.32 5.96
N PHE A 58 19.55 -0.92 5.57
CA PHE A 58 20.46 -1.59 6.50
C PHE A 58 20.86 -0.67 7.67
N PRO A 59 20.90 -1.17 8.92
CA PRO A 59 20.49 -2.51 9.36
C PRO A 59 19.00 -2.61 9.77
N PHE A 60 18.33 -1.49 10.02
CA PHE A 60 17.08 -1.48 10.80
C PHE A 60 15.81 -1.58 9.96
N ALA A 61 15.92 -1.46 8.64
CA ALA A 61 14.81 -1.53 7.72
C ALA A 61 15.19 -2.38 6.50
N LEU A 62 14.17 -2.88 5.81
CA LEU A 62 14.26 -3.46 4.49
C LEU A 62 13.31 -2.66 3.60
N ASP A 63 13.86 -1.64 2.96
CA ASP A 63 13.12 -0.72 2.10
C ASP A 63 13.29 -1.18 0.65
N ILE A 64 12.22 -1.72 0.08
CA ILE A 64 12.15 -2.22 -1.28
C ILE A 64 11.50 -1.16 -2.14
N ARG A 65 12.29 -0.49 -2.99
CA ARG A 65 11.82 0.49 -3.96
C ARG A 65 11.61 -0.19 -5.30
N VAL A 66 10.36 -0.24 -5.74
CA VAL A 66 9.95 -0.71 -7.07
C VAL A 66 9.84 0.52 -7.98
N ARG A 67 10.50 0.50 -9.14
CA ARG A 67 10.44 1.60 -10.12
C ARG A 67 9.43 1.31 -11.23
N ASP A 68 8.75 2.37 -11.66
CA ASP A 68 7.71 2.37 -12.69
C ASP A 68 6.69 1.23 -12.53
N PRO A 69 6.14 0.98 -11.33
CA PRO A 69 5.16 -0.08 -11.14
C PRO A 69 3.87 0.22 -11.91
N VAL A 70 3.38 -0.80 -12.61
CA VAL A 70 2.07 -0.82 -13.24
C VAL A 70 1.27 -1.94 -12.60
N ILE A 71 0.20 -1.60 -11.90
CA ILE A 71 -0.70 -2.57 -11.27
C ILE A 71 -1.99 -2.60 -12.07
N THR A 72 -2.42 -3.78 -12.45
CA THR A 72 -3.63 -3.99 -13.23
C THR A 72 -4.53 -4.94 -12.48
N TRP A 73 -5.82 -4.60 -12.36
CA TRP A 73 -6.81 -5.48 -11.76
C TRP A 73 -8.06 -5.55 -12.63
N GLN A 74 -8.67 -6.72 -12.60
CA GLN A 74 -9.89 -7.00 -13.34
C GLN A 74 -11.08 -6.61 -12.49
N GLU A 75 -11.90 -5.71 -13.01
CA GLU A 75 -13.20 -5.36 -12.46
C GLU A 75 -14.30 -6.13 -13.18
N ARG A 76 -15.52 -6.10 -12.64
CA ARG A 76 -16.65 -6.83 -13.22
C ARG A 76 -16.99 -6.36 -14.65
N SER A 77 -16.65 -5.12 -14.97
CA SER A 77 -17.02 -4.42 -16.20
C SER A 77 -15.84 -4.11 -17.12
N GLY A 78 -14.59 -4.25 -16.67
CA GLY A 78 -13.42 -3.84 -17.43
C GLY A 78 -12.11 -4.05 -16.66
N GLU A 79 -11.02 -3.50 -17.20
CA GLU A 79 -9.69 -3.56 -16.59
C GLU A 79 -9.26 -2.17 -16.11
N SER A 80 -8.84 -2.09 -14.85
CA SER A 80 -8.30 -0.87 -14.25
C SER A 80 -6.79 -0.98 -14.10
N VAL A 81 -6.09 0.12 -14.38
CA VAL A 81 -4.63 0.19 -14.38
C VAL A 81 -4.16 1.37 -13.55
N TRP A 82 -3.37 1.11 -12.52
CA TRP A 82 -2.64 2.12 -11.76
C TRP A 82 -1.17 2.15 -12.18
N GLN A 83 -0.61 3.34 -12.31
CA GLN A 83 0.79 3.57 -12.66
C GLN A 83 1.40 4.66 -11.79
N GLY A 84 2.61 4.42 -11.29
CA GLY A 84 3.38 5.41 -10.54
C GLY A 84 4.86 5.38 -10.91
N PRO A 85 5.63 6.45 -10.65
CA PRO A 85 7.08 6.47 -10.90
C PRO A 85 7.87 5.55 -9.96
N PHE A 86 7.34 5.28 -8.76
CA PHE A 86 7.90 4.33 -7.82
C PHE A 86 6.87 3.90 -6.78
N LEU A 87 7.14 2.80 -6.09
CA LEU A 87 6.44 2.34 -4.89
C LEU A 87 7.49 1.86 -3.89
N ILE A 88 7.40 2.28 -2.62
CA ILE A 88 8.36 1.83 -1.60
C ILE A 88 7.62 1.00 -0.57
N ALA A 89 8.01 -0.27 -0.43
CA ALA A 89 7.54 -1.14 0.63
C ALA A 89 8.63 -1.24 1.72
N ARG A 90 8.30 -0.85 2.95
CA ARG A 90 9.22 -0.82 4.09
C ARG A 90 8.85 -1.89 5.09
N PHE A 91 9.79 -2.80 5.35
CA PHE A 91 9.64 -3.89 6.30
C PHE A 91 10.62 -3.72 7.47
N LYS A 92 10.22 -4.20 8.65
CA LYS A 92 11.14 -4.35 9.78
C LYS A 92 11.76 -5.75 9.71
N PRO A 93 13.09 -5.90 9.71
CA PRO A 93 13.73 -7.21 9.55
C PRO A 93 13.34 -8.25 10.59
N TRP A 94 12.96 -7.83 11.80
CA TRP A 94 12.55 -8.73 12.88
C TRP A 94 11.03 -9.01 12.93
N THR A 95 10.23 -8.38 12.06
CA THR A 95 8.78 -8.61 12.00
C THR A 95 8.25 -8.35 10.59
N LEU A 96 7.93 -9.43 9.88
CA LEU A 96 7.35 -9.38 8.53
C LEU A 96 5.81 -9.35 8.54
N ALA A 97 5.19 -9.52 9.71
CA ALA A 97 3.74 -9.45 9.88
C ALA A 97 3.16 -8.04 9.69
N SER A 98 4.00 -7.01 9.63
CA SER A 98 3.56 -5.64 9.38
C SER A 98 4.54 -4.93 8.47
N PHE A 99 4.02 -4.20 7.49
CA PHE A 99 4.85 -3.41 6.58
C PHE A 99 4.16 -2.11 6.19
N ALA A 100 4.95 -1.14 5.77
CA ALA A 100 4.44 0.14 5.29
C ALA A 100 4.66 0.26 3.78
N ILE A 101 3.73 0.91 3.10
CA ILE A 101 3.83 1.29 1.70
C ILE A 101 3.86 2.82 1.64
N GLU A 102 4.78 3.38 0.89
CA GLU A 102 4.80 4.79 0.53
C GLU A 102 4.49 4.92 -0.95
N LEU A 103 3.48 5.74 -1.24
CA LEU A 103 3.01 6.03 -2.58
C LEU A 103 3.71 7.27 -3.16
N PRO A 104 3.88 7.34 -4.48
CA PRO A 104 4.48 8.48 -5.13
C PRO A 104 3.53 9.69 -5.10
N SER A 105 4.10 10.89 -5.19
CA SER A 105 3.33 12.14 -5.20
C SER A 105 2.50 12.33 -6.47
N GLU A 106 2.90 11.70 -7.57
CA GLU A 106 2.20 11.76 -8.86
C GLU A 106 1.97 10.35 -9.36
N GLN A 107 0.74 10.08 -9.78
CA GLN A 107 0.34 8.78 -10.29
C GLN A 107 -0.84 8.91 -11.25
N THR A 108 -1.00 7.92 -12.11
CA THR A 108 -2.09 7.83 -13.07
C THR A 108 -2.92 6.61 -12.76
N LEU A 109 -4.23 6.79 -12.80
CA LEU A 109 -5.20 5.71 -12.66
C LEU A 109 -6.09 5.70 -13.90
N GLN A 110 -6.13 4.58 -14.60
CA GLN A 110 -7.07 4.30 -15.67
C GLN A 110 -8.14 3.37 -15.13
N ILE A 111 -9.40 3.78 -15.24
CA ILE A 111 -10.55 2.98 -14.80
C ILE A 111 -11.39 2.67 -16.03
N ASP A 112 -11.64 1.39 -16.27
CA ASP A 112 -12.58 0.94 -17.29
C ASP A 112 -13.88 0.47 -16.62
N ASP A 113 -14.90 1.31 -16.69
CA ASP A 113 -16.23 1.00 -16.16
C ASP A 113 -17.08 0.14 -17.13
N GLY A 114 -16.48 -0.35 -18.22
CA GLY A 114 -17.12 -1.17 -19.26
C GLY A 114 -17.89 -0.38 -20.32
N GLU A 115 -18.19 0.88 -20.04
CA GLU A 115 -18.76 1.82 -21.02
C GLU A 115 -17.70 2.78 -21.56
N ARG A 116 -16.78 3.22 -20.69
CA ARG A 116 -15.74 4.19 -21.04
C ARG A 116 -14.48 4.04 -20.20
N LEU A 117 -13.34 4.11 -20.88
CA LEU A 117 -12.05 4.30 -20.24
C LEU A 117 -11.91 5.75 -19.70
N ARG A 118 -11.65 5.87 -18.41
CA ARG A 118 -11.41 7.15 -17.71
C ARG A 118 -9.98 7.21 -17.24
N MET A 119 -9.27 8.28 -17.59
CA MET A 119 -7.93 8.54 -17.08
C MET A 119 -7.98 9.62 -16.00
N LEU A 120 -7.44 9.28 -14.85
CA LEU A 120 -7.35 10.13 -13.67
C LEU A 120 -5.88 10.39 -13.37
N SER A 121 -5.48 11.66 -13.34
CA SER A 121 -4.18 12.04 -12.80
C SER A 121 -4.36 12.43 -11.35
N VAL A 122 -3.68 11.71 -10.46
CA VAL A 122 -3.73 11.95 -9.02
C VAL A 122 -2.41 12.53 -8.58
N THR A 123 -2.46 13.71 -7.96
CA THR A 123 -1.32 14.29 -7.26
C THR A 123 -1.61 14.38 -5.76
N MET A 124 -0.57 14.21 -4.96
CA MET A 124 -0.63 14.29 -3.50
C MET A 124 0.72 14.71 -2.94
N ASP A 125 0.72 15.29 -1.74
CA ASP A 125 1.98 15.62 -1.07
C ASP A 125 2.58 14.44 -0.31
N SER A 126 1.73 13.54 0.17
CA SER A 126 2.16 12.30 0.82
C SER A 126 1.04 11.27 0.77
N GLY A 127 1.40 10.02 0.50
CA GLY A 127 0.52 8.86 0.65
C GLY A 127 1.28 7.74 1.34
N SER A 128 0.75 7.24 2.46
CA SER A 128 1.33 6.13 3.20
C SER A 128 0.27 5.15 3.62
N ALA A 129 0.56 3.86 3.55
CA ALA A 129 -0.26 2.81 4.09
C ALA A 129 0.56 1.94 5.05
N THR A 130 -0.02 1.49 6.15
CA THR A 130 0.55 0.45 7.02
C THR A 130 -0.39 -0.73 7.00
N ILE A 131 0.14 -1.90 6.70
CA ILE A 131 -0.61 -3.15 6.56
C ILE A 131 -0.12 -4.10 7.65
N GLY A 132 -1.04 -4.63 8.44
CA GLY A 132 -0.82 -5.74 9.34
C GLY A 132 -1.42 -7.02 8.76
N MET A 133 -0.69 -8.11 8.88
CA MET A 133 -1.10 -9.43 8.48
C MET A 133 -1.20 -10.34 9.70
N ASP A 134 -2.19 -11.21 9.70
CA ASP A 134 -2.37 -12.29 10.65
C ASP A 134 -2.72 -13.57 9.89
N ASP A 135 -2.05 -14.68 10.22
CA ASP A 135 -2.16 -15.97 9.49
C ASP A 135 -2.13 -15.85 7.95
N GLY A 136 -1.27 -14.96 7.43
CA GLY A 136 -1.11 -14.71 5.99
C GLY A 136 -2.26 -13.93 5.32
N ARG A 137 -3.25 -13.46 6.10
CA ARG A 137 -4.35 -12.60 5.65
C ARG A 137 -4.15 -11.19 6.18
N MET A 138 -4.68 -10.19 5.47
CA MET A 138 -4.65 -8.80 5.95
C MET A 138 -5.61 -8.63 7.14
N SER A 139 -5.06 -8.29 8.30
CA SER A 139 -5.82 -8.03 9.53
C SER A 139 -6.07 -6.55 9.75
N THR A 140 -5.14 -5.69 9.35
CA THR A 140 -5.26 -4.23 9.49
C THR A 140 -4.70 -3.51 8.28
N LEU A 141 -5.29 -2.37 7.94
CA LEU A 141 -4.78 -1.41 6.97
C LEU A 141 -5.07 -0.02 7.50
N HIS A 142 -4.04 0.81 7.63
CA HIS A 142 -4.18 2.23 7.89
C HIS A 142 -3.51 2.99 6.74
N ALA A 143 -4.29 3.62 5.88
CA ALA A 143 -3.80 4.45 4.80
C ALA A 143 -4.17 5.92 5.02
N ALA A 144 -3.20 6.80 4.83
CA ALA A 144 -3.34 8.23 5.02
C ALA A 144 -2.70 8.98 3.85
N PHE A 145 -3.44 9.93 3.32
CA PHE A 145 -3.06 10.75 2.19
C PHE A 145 -3.30 12.22 2.52
N ARG A 146 -2.44 13.11 2.01
CA ARG A 146 -2.53 14.55 2.25
C ARG A 146 -2.55 15.33 0.95
N ARG A 147 -3.37 16.37 0.92
CA ARG A 147 -3.47 17.36 -0.17
C ARG A 147 -3.58 16.67 -1.54
N ILE A 148 -4.65 15.90 -1.69
CA ILE A 148 -4.95 15.12 -2.89
C ILE A 148 -5.63 16.02 -3.90
N VAL A 149 -5.19 15.95 -5.15
CA VAL A 149 -5.85 16.56 -6.29
C VAL A 149 -6.05 15.49 -7.36
N VAL A 150 -7.30 15.28 -7.75
CA VAL A 150 -7.68 14.33 -8.79
C VAL A 150 -8.19 15.09 -9.99
N TRP A 151 -7.41 15.03 -11.06
CA TRP A 151 -7.76 15.59 -12.36
C TRP A 151 -8.38 14.53 -13.24
N HIS A 152 -9.50 14.89 -13.86
CA HIS A 152 -10.15 14.12 -14.92
C HIS A 152 -10.49 15.08 -16.05
N GLU A 153 -10.41 14.63 -17.31
CA GLU A 153 -10.59 15.51 -18.49
C GLU A 153 -11.94 16.26 -18.49
N LEU A 154 -12.99 15.64 -17.94
CA LEU A 154 -14.33 16.23 -17.84
C LEU A 154 -14.57 17.03 -16.56
N ASN A 155 -13.69 16.92 -15.56
CA ASN A 155 -13.86 17.58 -14.26
C ASN A 155 -13.10 18.90 -14.25
N GLN A 156 -13.81 20.01 -14.52
CA GLN A 156 -13.29 21.35 -14.32
C GLN A 156 -14.24 22.12 -13.39
N PRO A 157 -13.83 22.50 -12.16
CA PRO A 157 -12.52 22.26 -11.50
C PRO A 157 -12.25 20.79 -11.10
N PRO A 158 -11.00 20.43 -10.74
CA PRO A 158 -10.65 19.09 -10.26
C PRO A 158 -11.29 18.78 -8.91
N VAL A 159 -11.31 17.49 -8.55
CA VAL A 159 -11.69 17.06 -7.20
C VAL A 159 -10.48 17.21 -6.28
N THR A 160 -10.66 17.79 -5.10
CA THR A 160 -9.57 17.99 -4.13
C THR A 160 -9.93 17.42 -2.76
N ALA A 161 -8.94 17.06 -1.96
CA ALA A 161 -9.12 16.74 -0.55
C ALA A 161 -7.88 17.14 0.26
N ASP A 162 -8.06 17.79 1.40
CA ASP A 162 -6.96 18.15 2.30
C ASP A 162 -6.35 16.90 2.96
N GLY A 163 -7.19 15.91 3.25
CA GLY A 163 -6.74 14.62 3.74
C GLY A 163 -7.75 13.51 3.49
N LEU A 164 -7.25 12.31 3.22
CA LEU A 164 -8.02 11.07 3.12
C LEU A 164 -7.39 10.05 4.07
N THR A 165 -8.21 9.44 4.92
CA THR A 165 -7.80 8.32 5.76
C THR A 165 -8.72 7.15 5.46
N LEU A 166 -8.12 5.98 5.26
CA LEU A 166 -8.79 4.70 5.10
C LEU A 166 -8.26 3.77 6.18
N ASP A 167 -9.16 3.32 7.05
CA ASP A 167 -8.87 2.30 8.04
C ASP A 167 -9.66 1.05 7.70
N TYR A 168 -9.00 -0.09 7.74
CA TYR A 168 -9.63 -1.40 7.71
C TYR A 168 -9.11 -2.24 8.87
N GLN A 169 -10.02 -2.97 9.49
CA GLN A 169 -9.72 -3.90 10.57
C GLN A 169 -10.59 -5.16 10.42
N ALA A 170 -9.95 -6.33 10.43
CA ALA A 170 -10.64 -7.60 10.62
C ALA A 170 -11.07 -7.71 12.10
N VAL A 171 -12.31 -8.13 12.32
CA VAL A 171 -12.84 -8.35 13.67
C VAL A 171 -12.34 -9.71 14.16
N GLU A 172 -11.77 -9.74 15.36
CA GLU A 172 -11.29 -10.98 15.96
C GLU A 172 -12.48 -11.89 16.31
N GLU A 173 -12.33 -13.20 16.11
CA GLU A 173 -13.34 -14.23 16.42
C GLU A 173 -14.67 -14.16 15.62
N GLU A 174 -14.84 -13.19 14.73
CA GLU A 174 -15.99 -13.06 13.84
C GLU A 174 -15.54 -12.89 12.39
N PRO A 175 -16.23 -13.48 11.39
CA PRO A 175 -15.99 -13.17 9.98
C PRO A 175 -16.61 -11.80 9.66
N ALA A 176 -16.07 -10.74 10.27
CA ALA A 176 -16.53 -9.38 10.09
C ALA A 176 -15.35 -8.46 9.84
N HIS A 177 -15.63 -7.39 9.08
CA HIS A 177 -14.65 -6.47 8.58
C HIS A 177 -15.17 -5.05 8.76
N ASP A 178 -14.45 -4.22 9.50
CA ASP A 178 -14.77 -2.82 9.69
C ASP A 178 -13.90 -1.97 8.76
N VAL A 179 -14.55 -1.12 7.97
CA VAL A 179 -13.90 -0.17 7.07
C VAL A 179 -14.38 1.23 7.43
N SER A 180 -13.46 2.14 7.67
CA SER A 180 -13.77 3.55 7.85
C SER A 180 -13.01 4.38 6.82
N VAL A 181 -13.71 5.34 6.22
CA VAL A 181 -13.13 6.30 5.27
C VAL A 181 -13.48 7.69 5.77
N VAL A 182 -12.46 8.51 5.94
CA VAL A 182 -12.58 9.90 6.36
C VAL A 182 -11.93 10.80 5.32
N ILE A 183 -12.65 11.81 4.85
CA ILE A 183 -12.19 12.80 3.89
C ILE A 183 -12.39 14.17 4.52
N ASN A 184 -11.33 14.98 4.55
CA ASN A 184 -11.38 16.35 5.03
C ASN A 184 -11.17 17.32 3.87
N GLY A 185 -11.93 18.41 3.84
CA GLY A 185 -11.82 19.46 2.82
C GLY A 185 -12.08 18.97 1.39
N LEU A 186 -13.12 18.15 1.19
CA LEU A 186 -13.47 17.59 -0.11
C LEU A 186 -14.00 18.69 -1.03
N GLY A 187 -13.21 19.12 -2.01
CA GLY A 187 -13.64 19.97 -3.11
C GLY A 187 -14.26 19.13 -4.23
N LEU A 188 -15.50 19.44 -4.61
CA LEU A 188 -16.22 18.72 -5.66
C LEU A 188 -15.94 19.32 -7.05
N ALA A 189 -15.99 18.47 -8.07
CA ALA A 189 -15.91 18.91 -9.45
C ALA A 189 -17.25 19.52 -9.94
N GLY A 190 -17.16 20.60 -10.71
CA GLY A 190 -18.29 21.22 -11.40
C GLY A 190 -19.11 22.21 -10.56
N ASN A 191 -20.23 22.67 -11.14
CA ASN A 191 -21.16 23.59 -10.48
C ASN A 191 -22.05 22.83 -9.51
N VAL A 192 -21.78 22.98 -8.22
CA VAL A 192 -22.60 22.39 -7.17
C VAL A 192 -23.95 23.12 -7.08
N VAL A 193 -25.04 22.38 -7.14
CA VAL A 193 -26.40 22.94 -7.04
C VAL A 193 -26.71 23.21 -5.55
N PRO A 194 -27.26 24.38 -5.20
CA PRO A 194 -27.68 24.67 -3.83
C PRO A 194 -28.58 23.55 -3.25
N PRO A 195 -28.44 23.21 -1.95
CA PRO A 195 -27.77 23.97 -0.88
C PRO A 195 -26.30 23.57 -0.61
N PHE A 196 -25.68 22.77 -1.47
CA PHE A 196 -24.33 22.26 -1.21
C PHE A 196 -23.26 23.30 -1.59
N ASP A 197 -22.28 23.50 -0.71
CA ASP A 197 -21.08 24.27 -1.01
C ASP A 197 -20.14 23.47 -1.92
N ALA A 198 -19.30 24.17 -2.69
CA ALA A 198 -18.28 23.54 -3.54
C ALA A 198 -17.24 22.73 -2.75
N VAL A 199 -17.12 23.00 -1.44
CA VAL A 199 -16.21 22.33 -0.52
C VAL A 199 -17.00 21.76 0.64
N ILE A 200 -16.87 20.46 0.86
CA ILE A 200 -17.42 19.75 2.01
C ILE A 200 -16.32 19.64 3.07
N PRO A 201 -16.48 20.26 4.26
CA PRO A 201 -15.43 20.29 5.27
C PRO A 201 -15.00 18.90 5.75
N HIS A 202 -15.97 17.98 5.87
CA HIS A 202 -15.74 16.65 6.41
C HIS A 202 -16.77 15.66 5.84
N VAL A 203 -16.27 14.52 5.37
CA VAL A 203 -17.06 13.36 4.96
C VAL A 203 -16.50 12.15 5.69
N SER A 204 -17.37 11.40 6.35
CA SER A 204 -17.00 10.14 6.98
C SER A 204 -18.00 9.06 6.62
N THR A 205 -17.51 7.88 6.27
CA THR A 205 -18.33 6.68 6.14
C THR A 205 -17.70 5.54 6.91
N THR A 206 -18.53 4.75 7.56
CA THR A 206 -18.13 3.53 8.25
C THR A 206 -19.02 2.41 7.76
N LEU A 207 -18.39 1.33 7.29
CA LEU A 207 -19.05 0.15 6.80
C LEU A 207 -18.56 -1.03 7.62
N ARG A 208 -19.49 -1.77 8.22
CA ARG A 208 -19.21 -3.12 8.72
C ARG A 208 -19.75 -4.12 7.71
N TRP A 209 -18.90 -5.01 7.28
CA TRP A 209 -19.26 -6.11 6.41
C TRP A 209 -19.11 -7.44 7.15
N VAL A 210 -20.10 -8.32 7.00
CA VAL A 210 -20.14 -9.63 7.67
C VAL A 210 -20.11 -10.72 6.60
N GLY A 211 -19.10 -11.58 6.66
CA GLY A 211 -18.81 -12.63 5.68
C GLY A 211 -17.30 -12.72 5.40
N ASP A 212 -16.89 -13.78 4.71
CA ASP A 212 -15.50 -13.99 4.29
C ASP A 212 -15.16 -13.14 3.06
N LEU A 213 -14.14 -12.29 3.14
CA LEU A 213 -13.63 -11.56 1.98
C LEU A 213 -13.29 -12.56 0.86
N PRO A 214 -13.77 -12.35 -0.39
CA PRO A 214 -13.36 -13.20 -1.50
C PRO A 214 -11.84 -13.22 -1.59
N ASP A 215 -11.28 -14.41 -1.83
CA ASP A 215 -9.84 -14.71 -1.67
C ASP A 215 -8.96 -13.57 -2.20
N GLN A 216 -8.36 -12.84 -1.26
CA GLN A 216 -7.37 -11.83 -1.56
C GLN A 216 -6.05 -12.58 -1.65
N GLY A 217 -5.61 -12.87 -2.89
CA GLY A 217 -4.46 -13.71 -3.20
C GLY A 217 -3.38 -13.69 -2.11
N SER A 218 -3.09 -14.87 -1.56
CA SER A 218 -2.07 -15.09 -0.53
C SER A 218 -0.73 -14.49 -0.95
N LEU A 219 -0.12 -13.68 -0.09
CA LEU A 219 1.29 -13.31 -0.20
C LEU A 219 2.22 -14.37 0.40
N ALA A 220 1.66 -15.40 1.05
CA ALA A 220 2.38 -16.57 1.49
C ALA A 220 2.42 -17.60 0.34
N GLY A 221 3.60 -17.75 -0.25
CA GLY A 221 3.98 -18.96 -0.97
C GLY A 221 4.21 -20.13 -0.02
#